data_AF-A0A3D4Z0A1-F1
#
_entry.id   AF-A0A3D4Z0A1-F1
#
_cell.length_a   1.000
_cell.length_b   1.000
_cell.length_c   1.000
_cell.angle_alpha   90.00
_cell.angle_beta   90.00
_cell.angle_gamma   90.00
#
_symmetry.space_group_name_H-M   'P 1'
#
loop_
_entity.id
_entity.type
_entity.pdbx_description
1 polymer ?
#
loop_
_entity_poly.entity_id
_entity_poly.type
_entity_poly.pdbx_seq_one_letter_code
_entity_poly.pdbx_strand_id
1 'polypeptide(L)' 'KFWPKYQQAFEEMLQATSRPEAPWYVIPADNKWYRNFIVGGIIVKTLEEMNLKYPREAPGVDFSKIKIK' A
#
# COMPACT_ATOMS: atom_id res chain seq x y z
N LYS A 1 9.03 -11.83 28.33
CA LYS A 1 10.50 -11.90 28.48
C LYS A 1 11.27 -11.35 27.27
N PHE A 2 10.88 -11.64 26.02
CA PHE A 2 11.66 -11.23 24.83
C PHE A 2 11.27 -9.90 24.20
N TRP A 3 10.25 -9.21 24.73
CA TRP A 3 9.75 -7.95 24.15
C TRP A 3 10.87 -6.91 23.88
N PRO A 4 11.81 -6.65 24.81
CA PRO A 4 12.88 -5.70 24.54
C PRO A 4 13.79 -6.12 23.37
N LYS A 5 14.05 -7.43 23.22
CA LYS A 5 14.87 -7.95 22.11
C LYS A 5 14.18 -7.79 20.77
N TYR A 6 12.86 -7.97 20.72
CA TYR A 6 12.09 -7.72 19.49
C TYR A 6 12.09 -6.24 19.13
N GLN A 7 11.88 -5.35 20.10
CA GLN A 7 11.92 -3.89 19.85
C GLN A 7 13.26 -3.48 19.25
N GLN A 8 14.37 -3.92 19.85
CA GLN A 8 15.71 -3.66 19.33
C GLN A 8 15.91 -4.21 17.89
N ALA A 9 15.51 -5.46 17.63
CA ALA A 9 15.65 -6.06 16.30
C ALA A 9 14.83 -5.31 15.23
N PHE A 10 13.62 -4.84 15.57
CA PHE A 10 12.81 -4.03 14.65
C PHE A 10 13.42 -2.64 14.42
N GLU A 11 13.95 -1.98 15.45
CA GLU A 11 14.66 -0.70 15.31
C GLU A 11 15.88 -0.84 14.37
N GLU A 12 16.71 -1.86 14.56
CA GLU A 12 17.86 -2.15 13.70
C GLU A 12 17.44 -2.41 12.25
N MET A 13 16.39 -3.21 12.03
CA MET A 13 15.83 -3.48 10.71
C MET A 13 15.31 -2.20 10.03
N LEU A 14 14.56 -1.36 10.75
CA LEU A 14 13.99 -0.12 10.21
C LEU A 14 15.10 0.84 9.78
N GLN A 15 16.13 1.02 10.59
CA GLN A 15 17.28 1.88 10.29
C GLN A 15 18.07 1.38 9.07
N ALA A 16 18.27 0.06 8.95
CA ALA A 16 19.06 -0.52 7.89
C ALA A 16 18.34 -0.55 6.53
N THR A 17 17.00 -0.69 6.52
CA THR A 17 16.25 -1.07 5.32
C THR A 17 15.21 -0.06 4.84
N SER A 18 14.85 0.94 5.65
CA SER A 18 13.91 1.98 5.19
C SER A 18 14.58 2.93 4.20
N ARG A 19 14.14 2.92 2.95
CA ARG A 19 14.70 3.74 1.86
C ARG A 19 13.60 4.57 1.19
N PRO A 20 13.92 5.72 0.55
CA PRO A 20 12.91 6.54 -0.12
C PRO A 20 12.05 5.78 -1.14
N GLU A 21 12.63 4.83 -1.87
CA GLU A 21 11.98 3.97 -2.84
C GLU A 21 11.22 2.78 -2.23
N ALA A 22 11.52 2.42 -0.98
CA ALA A 22 10.92 1.31 -0.25
C ALA A 22 10.79 1.66 1.25
N PRO A 23 9.89 2.60 1.61
CA PRO A 23 9.82 3.12 2.97
C PRO A 23 9.09 2.16 3.91
N TRP A 24 9.58 2.05 5.14
CA TRP A 24 8.82 1.48 6.25
C TRP A 24 8.00 2.55 6.96
N TYR A 25 6.77 2.20 7.36
CA TYR A 25 5.89 3.06 8.15
C TYR A 25 5.60 2.43 9.53
N VAL A 26 5.87 3.17 10.61
CA VAL A 26 5.52 2.75 11.97
C VAL A 26 4.13 3.28 12.31
N ILE A 27 3.16 2.38 12.48
CA ILE A 27 1.75 2.73 12.67
C ILE A 27 1.33 2.51 14.14
N PRO A 28 0.79 3.52 14.84
CA PRO A 28 0.17 3.33 16.15
C PRO A 28 -1.00 2.34 16.04
N ALA A 29 -0.87 1.19 16.69
CA ALA A 29 -1.75 0.03 16.44
C ALA A 29 -2.69 -0.33 17.61
N ASP A 30 -2.61 0.38 18.74
CA ASP A 30 -3.44 0.11 19.92
C ASP A 30 -4.94 0.25 19.61
N ASN A 31 -5.29 1.19 18.73
CA ASN A 31 -6.65 1.34 18.22
C ASN A 31 -6.79 0.76 16.80
N LYS A 32 -7.60 -0.30 16.68
CA LYS A 32 -7.79 -1.05 15.43
C LYS A 32 -8.39 -0.20 14.30
N TRP A 33 -9.37 0.66 14.59
CA TRP A 33 -10.00 1.47 13.54
C TRP A 33 -9.00 2.50 13.01
N TYR A 34 -8.23 3.11 13.91
CA TYR A 34 -7.26 4.14 13.55
C TYR A 34 -6.09 3.56 12.75
N ARG A 35 -5.58 2.40 13.17
CA ARG A 35 -4.60 1.63 12.39
C ARG A 35 -5.08 1.36 10.97
N ASN A 36 -6.32 0.86 10.82
CA ASN A 36 -6.90 0.56 9.51
C ASN A 36 -7.02 1.81 8.64
N PHE A 37 -7.45 2.92 9.24
CA PHE A 37 -7.58 4.20 8.56
C PHE A 37 -6.23 4.68 8.01
N ILE A 38 -5.16 4.66 8.84
CA ILE A 38 -3.83 5.10 8.38
C ILE A 38 -3.29 4.19 7.27
N VAL A 39 -3.35 2.86 7.47
CA VAL A 39 -2.84 1.90 6.48
C VAL A 39 -3.57 2.05 5.14
N GLY A 40 -4.89 2.15 5.17
CA GLY A 40 -5.69 2.39 3.97
C GLY A 40 -5.32 3.70 3.28
N GLY A 41 -5.14 4.77 4.05
CA GLY A 41 -4.73 6.08 3.52
C GLY A 41 -3.37 6.06 2.81
N ILE A 42 -2.38 5.36 3.38
CA ILE A 42 -1.05 5.19 2.74
C ILE A 42 -1.19 4.46 1.41
N ILE A 43 -1.92 3.34 1.39
CA ILE A 43 -2.11 2.54 0.16
C ILE A 43 -2.82 3.36 -0.93
N VAL A 44 -3.92 4.04 -0.59
CA VAL A 44 -4.66 4.87 -1.54
C VAL A 44 -3.77 5.96 -2.12
N LYS A 45 -3.06 6.70 -1.27
CA LYS A 45 -2.15 7.77 -1.70
C LYS A 45 -1.07 7.24 -2.65
N THR A 46 -0.44 6.12 -2.33
CA THR A 46 0.59 5.52 -3.19
C THR A 46 0.02 5.11 -4.54
N LEU A 47 -1.17 4.51 -4.59
CA LEU A 47 -1.82 4.13 -5.86
C LEU A 47 -2.23 5.35 -6.70
N GLU A 48 -2.66 6.44 -6.06
CA GLU A 48 -2.98 7.70 -6.74
C GLU A 48 -1.73 8.33 -7.37
N GLU A 49 -0.60 8.33 -6.65
CA GLU A 49 0.69 8.85 -7.13
C GLU A 49 1.22 8.07 -8.35
N MET A 50 0.89 6.78 -8.47
CA MET A 50 1.24 5.97 -9.65
C MET A 50 0.48 6.39 -10.92
N ASN A 51 -0.59 7.20 -10.81
CA ASN A 51 -1.42 7.68 -11.92
C ASN A 51 -1.86 6.55 -12.86
N LEU A 52 -2.32 5.44 -12.29
CA LEU A 52 -2.75 4.26 -13.02
C LEU A 52 -3.90 4.61 -13.98
N LYS A 53 -3.85 4.05 -15.18
CA LYS A 53 -4.91 4.15 -16.19
C LYS A 53 -5.37 2.77 -16.58
N TYR A 54 -6.65 2.64 -16.90
CA TYR A 54 -7.13 1.44 -17.56
C TYR A 54 -6.37 1.25 -18.89
N PRO A 55 -6.08 -0.01 -19.28
CA PRO A 55 -5.50 -0.27 -20.57
C PRO A 55 -6.45 0.22 -21.67
N ARG A 56 -5.88 0.61 -22.82
CA ARG A 56 -6.69 0.90 -23.99
C ARG A 56 -7.36 -0.36 -24.48
N GLU A 57 -8.51 -0.18 -25.12
CA GLU A 57 -9.24 -1.27 -25.78
C GLU A 57 -8.32 -1.96 -26.81
N ALA A 58 -8.47 -3.28 -26.95
CA ALA A 58 -7.74 -4.01 -27.97
C ALA A 58 -8.14 -3.50 -29.37
N PRO A 59 -7.22 -3.44 -30.33
CA PRO A 59 -7.52 -2.96 -31.67
C PRO A 59 -8.72 -3.73 -32.28
N GLY A 60 -9.77 -3.00 -32.65
CA GLY A 60 -10.96 -3.58 -33.29
C GLY A 60 -12.07 -4.07 -32.33
N VAL A 61 -11.92 -3.91 -31.01
CA VAL A 61 -13.00 -4.18 -30.06
C VAL A 61 -13.78 -2.89 -29.81
N ASP A 62 -15.09 -2.92 -30.08
CA ASP A 62 -16.02 -1.83 -29.80
C ASP A 62 -17.07 -2.33 -28.79
N PHE A 63 -16.85 -2.02 -27.52
CA PHE A 63 -17.72 -2.49 -26.43
C PHE A 63 -19.13 -1.90 -26.49
N SER A 64 -19.35 -0.80 -27.21
CA SER A 64 -20.68 -0.20 -27.39
C SER A 64 -21.64 -1.07 -28.23
N LYS A 65 -21.08 -1.99 -29.03
CA LYS A 65 -21.84 -2.89 -29.91
C LYS A 65 -22.15 -4.25 -29.30
N ILE A 66 -21.59 -4.57 -28.13
CA ILE A 66 -21.78 -5.86 -27.48
C ILE A 66 -23.06 -5.80 -26.63
N LYS A 67 -24.12 -6.46 -27.08
CA LYS A 67 -25.31 -6.73 -26.25
C LYS A 67 -25.16 -8.09 -25.57
N ILE A 68 -25.01 -8.07 -24.25
CA ILE A 68 -25.12 -9.29 -23.43
C ILE A 68 -26.62 -9.52 -23.19
N LYS A 69 -27.13 -10.68 -23.61
CA LYS A 69 -28.53 -11.08 -23.45
C LYS A 69 -28.77 -11.67 -22.07
#